data_AF-A0A2G9LWC2-F1
#
_entry.id   AF-A0A2G9LWC2-F1
#
_cell.length_a   1.000
_cell.length_b   1.000
_cell.length_c   1.000
_cell.angle_alpha   90.00
_cell.angle_beta   90.00
_cell.angle_gamma   90.00
#
_symmetry.space_group_name_H-M   'P 1'
#
loop_
_entity.id
_entity.type
_entity.pdbx_description
1 polymer ?
#
loop_
_entity_poly.entity_id
_entity_poly.type
_entity_poly.pdbx_seq_one_letter_code
_entity_poly.pdbx_strand_id
1 'polypeptide(L)' 'MRKKIYGQSRIDKCPLCGKQAIARNSQGLPVCSHHKNATVTLKCICGERLDILEGKYGTFCNCFNCGNVSLAKALSMN' A
#
# COMPACT_ATOMS: atom_id res chain seq x y z
N MET A 1 -22.37 2.35 -15.32
CA MET A 1 -22.12 0.89 -15.41
C MET A 1 -20.80 0.67 -16.14
N ARG A 2 -19.74 0.19 -15.47
CA ARG A 2 -18.39 0.06 -16.06
C ARG A 2 -18.29 -1.27 -16.82
N LYS A 3 -18.19 -1.25 -18.15
CA LYS A 3 -18.03 -2.46 -19.00
C LYS A 3 -16.72 -3.18 -18.64
N LYS A 4 -16.77 -4.50 -18.45
CA LYS A 4 -15.57 -5.34 -18.33
C LYS A 4 -14.94 -5.46 -19.72
N ILE A 5 -13.72 -4.94 -19.89
CA ILE A 5 -12.94 -5.07 -21.11
C ILE A 5 -11.96 -6.22 -20.89
N TYR A 6 -12.11 -7.29 -21.65
CA TYR A 6 -11.18 -8.42 -21.62
C TYR A 6 -9.79 -7.97 -22.12
N GLY A 7 -8.73 -8.37 -21.42
CA GLY A 7 -7.35 -7.97 -21.70
C GLY A 7 -6.78 -6.87 -20.78
N GLN A 8 -7.58 -6.30 -19.88
CA GLN A 8 -7.10 -5.31 -18.90
C GLN A 8 -6.65 -6.02 -17.62
N SER A 9 -5.33 -6.14 -17.41
CA SER A 9 -4.71 -6.64 -16.17
C SER A 9 -4.37 -5.49 -15.22
N ARG A 10 -4.57 -5.69 -13.91
CA ARG A 10 -4.21 -4.69 -12.90
C ARG A 10 -2.70 -4.75 -12.66
N ILE A 11 -1.98 -3.72 -13.10
CA ILE A 11 -0.55 -3.56 -12.80
C ILE A 11 -0.44 -2.67 -11.56
N ASP A 12 -0.05 -3.28 -10.44
CA ASP A 12 0.25 -2.55 -9.22
C ASP A 12 1.63 -1.88 -9.33
N LYS A 13 1.72 -0.62 -8.89
CA LYS A 13 2.95 0.15 -8.88
C LYS A 13 3.56 0.17 -7.48
N CYS A 14 4.88 0.18 -7.41
CA CYS A 14 5.65 0.34 -6.19
C CYS A 14 5.45 1.76 -5.67
N PRO A 15 5.00 1.92 -4.42
CA PRO A 15 4.75 3.25 -3.83
C PRO A 15 6.01 4.08 -3.64
N LEU A 16 7.19 3.45 -3.55
CA LEU A 16 8.46 4.13 -3.28
C LEU A 16 9.11 4.73 -4.53
N CYS A 17 8.91 4.12 -5.70
CA CYS A 17 9.61 4.53 -6.92
C CYS A 17 8.77 4.50 -8.20
N GLY A 18 7.48 4.17 -8.11
CA GLY A 18 6.55 4.15 -9.25
C GLY A 18 6.76 3.02 -10.26
N LYS A 19 7.84 2.22 -10.15
CA LYS A 19 8.08 1.03 -10.97
C LYS A 19 7.03 -0.05 -10.70
N GLN A 20 6.90 -1.05 -11.57
CA GLN A 20 5.99 -2.17 -11.34
C GLN A 20 6.31 -2.90 -10.01
N ALA A 21 5.28 -3.16 -9.22
CA ALA A 21 5.41 -3.98 -8.02
C ALA A 21 5.48 -5.45 -8.42
N ILE A 22 6.55 -6.13 -7.99
CA ILE A 22 6.83 -7.54 -8.34
C ILE A 22 6.86 -8.40 -7.07
N ALA A 23 7.18 -7.81 -5.91
CA ALA A 23 7.30 -8.50 -4.64
C ALA A 23 6.45 -7.81 -3.56
N ARG A 24 6.25 -8.49 -2.43
CA ARG A 24 5.78 -7.87 -1.19
C ARG A 24 6.93 -7.75 -0.20
N ASN A 25 6.99 -6.65 0.52
CA ASN A 25 7.91 -6.47 1.65
C ASN A 25 7.37 -7.19 2.90
N SER A 26 8.15 -7.29 3.96
CA SER A 26 7.78 -7.84 5.27
C SER A 26 6.53 -7.21 5.89
N GLN A 27 6.22 -5.95 5.54
CA GLN A 27 4.99 -5.26 5.95
C GLN A 27 3.78 -5.56 5.04
N GLY A 28 3.91 -6.46 4.06
CA GLY A 28 2.85 -6.78 3.11
C GLY A 28 2.66 -5.74 1.98
N LEU A 29 3.50 -4.69 1.90
CA LEU A 29 3.39 -3.68 0.84
C LEU A 29 3.84 -4.20 -0.53
N PRO A 30 3.10 -3.93 -1.63
CA PRO A 30 3.52 -4.26 -2.98
C PRO A 30 4.67 -3.34 -3.42
N VAL A 31 5.89 -3.88 -3.51
CA VAL A 31 7.10 -3.14 -3.82
C VAL A 31 7.84 -3.73 -5.02
N CYS A 32 8.76 -2.96 -5.61
CA CYS A 32 9.68 -3.49 -6.59
C CYS A 32 10.73 -4.38 -5.91
N SER A 33 11.43 -5.22 -6.67
CA SER A 33 12.42 -6.16 -6.14
C SER A 33 13.55 -5.48 -5.34
N HIS A 34 13.90 -4.24 -5.69
CA HIS A 34 14.92 -3.46 -5.00
C HIS A 34 14.48 -3.02 -3.59
N HIS A 35 13.19 -2.69 -3.42
CA HIS A 35 12.63 -2.24 -2.16
C HIS A 35 12.00 -3.37 -1.34
N LYS A 36 12.30 -4.62 -1.68
CA LYS A 36 11.77 -5.81 -0.99
C LYS A 36 12.10 -5.84 0.51
N ASN A 37 13.24 -5.26 0.92
CA ASN A 37 13.66 -5.22 2.32
C ASN A 37 13.53 -3.81 2.94
N ALA A 38 12.92 -2.86 2.23
CA ALA A 38 12.87 -1.46 2.68
C ALA A 38 11.64 -1.23 3.55
N THR A 39 11.82 -1.03 4.85
CA THR A 39 10.71 -0.72 5.76
C THR A 39 10.20 0.70 5.56
N VAL A 40 8.90 0.84 5.34
CA VAL A 40 8.24 2.14 5.18
C VAL A 40 7.55 2.51 6.48
N THR A 41 7.81 3.72 6.96
CA THR A 41 7.04 4.32 8.06
C THR A 41 6.13 5.38 7.45
N LEU A 42 4.82 5.20 7.60
CA LEU A 42 3.82 6.18 7.18
C LEU A 42 3.28 6.94 8.39
N LYS A 43 3.03 8.24 8.23
CA LYS A 43 2.36 9.06 9.24
C LYS A 43 0.91 9.31 8.84
N CYS A 44 0.02 9.26 9.82
CA CYS A 44 -1.38 9.63 9.66
C CYS A 44 -1.57 11.15 9.71
N ILE A 45 -2.73 11.66 9.29
CA ILE A 45 -3.09 13.09 9.39
C ILE A 45 -3.07 13.57 10.85
N CYS A 46 -3.39 12.69 11.80
CA CYS A 46 -3.32 13.01 13.23
C CYS A 46 -1.88 13.13 13.78
N GLY A 47 -0.84 12.90 12.97
CA GLY A 47 0.56 12.96 13.38
C GLY A 47 1.12 11.66 13.96
N GLU A 48 0.26 10.67 14.21
CA GLU A 48 0.65 9.36 14.73
C GLU A 48 1.15 8.41 13.64
N ARG A 49 1.83 7.33 14.05
CA ARG A 49 2.36 6.32 13.12
C ARG A 49 1.21 5.43 12.63
N LEU A 50 1.25 5.07 11.35
CA LEU A 50 0.35 4.07 10.76
C LEU A 50 0.99 2.69 10.86
N ASP A 51 0.30 1.76 11.50
CA ASP A 51 0.64 0.35 11.47
C ASP A 51 0.15 -0.26 10.16
N ILE A 52 1.07 -0.90 9.44
CA ILE A 52 0.74 -1.56 8.16
C ILE A 52 0.43 -3.02 8.48
N LEU A 53 -0.80 -3.44 8.19
CA LEU A 53 -1.33 -4.76 8.49
C LEU A 53 -1.79 -5.45 7.21
N GLU A 54 -1.66 -6.77 7.16
CA GLU A 54 -2.17 -7.60 6.06
C GLU A 54 -3.45 -8.31 6.48
N GLY A 55 -4.52 -8.14 5.69
CA GLY A 55 -5.79 -8.83 5.87
C GLY A 55 -6.15 -9.70 4.66
N LYS A 56 -7.27 -10.41 4.75
CA LYS A 56 -7.78 -11.31 3.70
C LYS A 56 -7.90 -10.65 2.31
N TYR A 57 -8.16 -9.34 2.28
CA TYR A 57 -8.40 -8.57 1.06
C TYR A 57 -7.19 -7.73 0.64
N GLY A 58 -6.06 -7.87 1.33
CA GLY A 58 -4.82 -7.14 1.06
C GLY A 58 -4.39 -6.26 2.24
N THR A 59 -3.40 -5.43 1.95
CA THR A 59 -2.71 -4.60 2.93
C THR A 59 -3.48 -3.33 3.22
N PHE A 60 -3.64 -3.02 4.51
CA PHE A 60 -4.29 -1.82 5.00
C PHE A 60 -3.43 -1.17 6.08
N CYS A 61 -3.68 0.11 6.34
CA CYS A 61 -3.00 0.82 7.40
C CYS A 61 -3.99 1.03 8.55
N ASN A 62 -3.53 0.94 9.79
CA ASN A 62 -4.32 1.24 10.98
C ASN A 62 -3.60 2.34 11.77
N CYS A 63 -4.31 3.42 12.07
CA CYS A 63 -3.86 4.42 13.02
C CYS A 63 -4.61 4.22 14.33
N PHE A 64 -3.89 4.19 15.45
CA PHE A 64 -4.50 4.01 16.77
C PHE A 64 -5.61 5.04 17.07
N ASN A 65 -5.43 6.29 16.62
CA ASN A 65 -6.37 7.37 16.87
C ASN A 65 -7.44 7.56 15.76
N CYS A 66 -7.08 7.39 14.48
CA CYS A 66 -8.00 7.59 13.35
C CYS A 66 -8.68 6.30 12.84
N GLY A 67 -8.21 5.13 13.28
CA GLY A 67 -8.67 3.83 12.83
C GLY A 67 -8.09 3.39 11.47
N ASN A 68 -8.84 2.55 10.76
CA ASN A 68 -8.37 1.90 9.55
C ASN A 68 -8.38 2.86 8.35
N VAL A 69 -7.25 2.93 7.67
CA VAL A 69 -7.01 3.73 6.46
C VAL A 69 -6.59 2.80 5.33
N SER A 70 -7.14 3.02 4.13
CA SER A 70 -6.71 2.25 2.95
C SER A 70 -5.27 2.60 2.60
N LEU A 71 -4.51 1.61 2.11
CA LEU A 71 -3.12 1.83 1.72
C LEU A 71 -2.97 2.95 0.68
N ALA A 72 -3.86 3.00 -0.31
CA ALA A 72 -3.86 4.05 -1.32
C ALA A 72 -4.01 5.46 -0.72
N LYS A 73 -4.84 5.60 0.32
CA LYS A 73 -5.02 6.88 1.00
C LYS A 73 -3.81 7.24 1.86
N ALA A 74 -3.24 6.28 2.57
CA ALA A 74 -2.02 6.49 3.35
C ALA A 74 -0.82 6.91 2.48
N LEU A 75 -0.71 6.35 1.28
CA LEU A 75 0.28 6.70 0.28
C LEU A 75 0.00 8.04 -0.43
N SER A 76 -1.24 8.49 -0.51
CA SER A 76 -1.52 9.81 -1.08
C SER A 76 -1.11 10.97 -0.16
N MET A 77 -0.87 10.65 1.12
CA MET A 77 -0.52 11.62 2.16
C MET A 77 0.98 11.70 2.46
N ASN A 78 1.79 10.78 1.93
CA ASN A 78 3.25 10.69 2.15
C ASN A 78 3.95 10.45 0.81
#